data_AF-A0A8T4H1P5-F1
#
_entry.id   AF-A0A8T4H1P5-F1
#
_cell.length_a   1.000
_cell.length_b   1.000
_cell.length_c   1.000
_cell.angle_alpha   90.00
_cell.angle_beta   90.00
_cell.angle_gamma   90.00
#
_symmetry.space_group_name_H-M   'P 1'
#
loop_
_entity.id
_entity.type
_entity.pdbx_description
1 polymer ?
#
loop_
_entity_poly.entity_id
_entity_poly.type
_entity_poly.pdbx_seq_one_letter_code
_entity_poly.pdbx_strand_id
1 'polypeptide(L)'
;MEDAFNQVVTVAVMLLVGVFVVASIFSTLPATSVVAVSGESVTIDYGNTTTVDDTTGESYYDNETITYSGANLTEGTDYEWYPSNQSVRWYNSTNTDDGATAEIDYAYDAKPEMARNSIGTIGSAFTLGAVAIIVLVASLILGLVGGFGGGGRRGRR
;
A
#
# COMPACT_ATOMS: atom_id res chain seq x y z
N MET A 1 -31.76 -20.13 32.17
CA MET A 1 -30.62 -20.71 31.41
C MET A 1 -30.61 -20.20 29.97
N GLU A 2 -31.77 -19.93 29.35
CA GLU A 2 -31.84 -19.22 28.06
C GLU A 2 -31.06 -17.90 28.02
N ASP A 3 -31.13 -17.05 29.04
CA ASP A 3 -30.51 -15.72 28.98
C ASP A 3 -28.98 -15.76 28.86
N ALA A 4 -28.34 -16.68 29.59
CA ALA A 4 -26.89 -16.88 29.51
C ALA A 4 -26.48 -17.48 28.16
N PHE A 5 -27.27 -18.40 27.60
CA PHE A 5 -27.01 -18.99 26.29
C PHE A 5 -27.14 -17.94 25.18
N ASN A 6 -28.22 -17.14 25.21
CA ASN A 6 -28.44 -16.07 24.24
C ASN A 6 -27.33 -15.02 24.30
N GLN A 7 -26.88 -14.63 25.49
CA GLN A 7 -25.77 -13.69 25.66
C GLN A 7 -24.46 -14.22 25.08
N VAL A 8 -24.12 -15.49 25.34
CA VAL A 8 -22.91 -16.13 24.79
C VAL A 8 -22.99 -16.22 23.26
N VAL A 9 -24.14 -16.60 22.71
CA VAL A 9 -24.36 -16.65 21.26
C VAL A 9 -24.21 -15.26 20.63
N THR A 10 -24.79 -14.23 21.25
CA THR A 10 -24.70 -12.85 20.75
C THR A 10 -23.25 -12.34 20.72
N VAL A 11 -22.45 -12.60 21.77
CA VAL A 11 -21.03 -12.22 21.80
C VAL A 11 -20.23 -12.98 20.74
N ALA A 12 -20.47 -14.28 20.58
CA ALA A 12 -19.79 -15.10 19.58
C ALA A 12 -20.09 -14.63 18.15
N VAL A 13 -21.36 -14.31 17.85
CA VAL A 13 -21.77 -13.78 16.54
C VAL A 13 -21.14 -12.41 16.27
N MET A 14 -21.13 -11.51 17.26
CA MET A 14 -20.49 -10.20 17.09
C MET A 14 -18.98 -10.31 16.81
N LEU A 15 -18.29 -11.22 17.49
CA LEU A 15 -16.86 -11.44 17.26
C LEU A 15 -16.60 -11.99 15.85
N LEU A 16 -17.41 -12.95 15.38
CA LEU A 16 -17.32 -13.48 14.03
C LEU A 16 -17.61 -12.43 12.96
N VAL A 17 -18.64 -11.59 13.16
CA VAL A 17 -18.95 -10.48 12.25
C VAL A 17 -17.81 -9.46 12.24
N GLY A 18 -17.24 -9.12 13.41
CA GLY A 18 -16.09 -8.24 13.51
C GLY A 18 -14.89 -8.76 12.72
N VAL A 19 -14.52 -10.03 12.91
CA VAL A 19 -13.43 -10.68 12.16
C VAL A 19 -13.75 -10.71 10.66
N PHE A 20 -14.98 -11.04 10.27
CA PHE A 20 -15.39 -11.08 8.87
C PHE A 20 -15.31 -9.72 8.20
N VAL A 21 -15.77 -8.64 8.85
CA VAL A 21 -15.68 -7.27 8.32
C VAL A 21 -14.23 -6.85 8.16
N VAL A 22 -13.39 -7.11 9.17
CA VAL A 22 -11.95 -6.78 9.12
C VAL A 22 -11.25 -7.58 8.00
N ALA A 23 -11.53 -8.88 7.87
CA ALA A 23 -10.96 -9.70 6.80
C ALA A 23 -11.42 -9.25 5.40
N SER A 24 -12.70 -8.89 5.25
CA SER A 24 -13.27 -8.38 4.00
C SER A 24 -12.61 -7.07 3.56
N ILE A 25 -12.23 -6.24 4.54
CA ILE A 25 -11.51 -4.98 4.35
C ILE A 25 -10.07 -5.20 3.86
N PHE A 26 -9.31 -6.09 4.50
CA PHE A 26 -7.92 -6.33 4.08
C PHE A 26 -7.84 -7.02 2.72
N SER A 27 -8.88 -7.74 2.32
CA SER A 27 -9.01 -8.38 1.02
C SER A 27 -9.21 -7.42 -0.16
N THR A 28 -9.43 -6.12 0.07
CA THR A 28 -9.64 -5.13 -1.00
C THR A 28 -8.44 -4.22 -1.25
N LEU A 29 -7.30 -4.44 -0.58
CA LEU A 29 -6.07 -3.76 -0.96
C LEU A 29 -5.73 -4.15 -2.41
N PRO A 30 -5.62 -3.17 -3.32
CA PRO A 30 -5.34 -3.50 -4.70
C PRO A 30 -3.93 -4.10 -4.81
N ALA A 31 -3.81 -5.16 -5.60
CA ALA A 31 -2.52 -5.79 -5.86
C ALA A 31 -1.55 -4.78 -6.49
N THR A 32 -0.25 -4.96 -6.20
CA THR A 32 0.80 -4.27 -6.94
C THR A 32 0.72 -4.65 -8.42
N SER A 33 1.09 -3.72 -9.29
CA SER A 33 1.15 -3.94 -10.72
C SER A 33 2.51 -3.51 -11.24
N VAL A 34 3.05 -4.28 -12.19
CA VAL A 34 4.30 -3.94 -12.87
C VAL A 34 4.08 -2.73 -13.77
N VAL A 35 4.88 -1.69 -13.54
CA VAL A 35 4.97 -0.48 -14.36
C VAL A 35 6.28 -0.54 -15.12
N ALA A 36 6.22 -0.34 -16.44
CA ALA A 36 7.40 -0.21 -17.28
C ALA A 36 7.66 1.27 -17.55
N VAL A 37 8.89 1.71 -17.32
CA VAL A 37 9.42 3.02 -17.69
C VAL A 37 10.26 2.82 -18.94
N SER A 38 10.11 3.72 -19.90
CA SER A 38 10.92 3.69 -21.10
C SER A 38 11.47 5.07 -21.44
N GLY A 39 12.74 5.11 -21.83
CA GLY A 39 13.45 6.30 -22.26
C GLY A 39 13.70 7.32 -21.15
N GLU A 40 13.85 6.90 -19.90
CA GLU A 40 14.21 7.84 -18.83
C GLU A 40 15.63 8.34 -19.04
N SER A 41 15.83 9.65 -19.03
CA SER A 41 17.16 10.24 -19.23
C SER A 41 17.99 10.17 -17.95
N VAL A 42 19.17 9.57 -18.04
CA VAL A 42 20.12 9.43 -16.93
C VAL A 42 21.48 10.02 -17.33
N THR A 43 22.14 10.71 -16.41
CA THR A 43 23.48 11.27 -16.66
C THR A 43 24.54 10.23 -16.30
N ILE A 44 25.46 10.00 -17.23
CA ILE A 44 26.67 9.21 -17.02
C ILE A 44 27.62 10.04 -16.15
N ASP A 45 27.92 9.58 -14.95
CA ASP A 45 28.82 10.25 -13.99
C ASP A 45 29.82 9.23 -13.44
N TYR A 46 31.06 9.32 -13.88
CA TYR A 46 32.09 8.36 -13.49
C TYR A 46 32.52 8.52 -12.03
N GLY A 47 32.46 7.42 -11.29
CA GLY A 47 32.90 7.37 -9.89
C GLY A 47 31.82 7.79 -8.89
N ASN A 48 30.68 8.30 -9.36
CA ASN A 48 29.49 8.53 -8.56
C ASN A 48 28.38 7.54 -8.97
N THR A 49 27.37 7.41 -8.11
CA THR A 49 26.14 6.69 -8.43
C THR A 49 25.07 7.69 -8.85
N THR A 50 24.42 7.47 -9.98
CA THR A 50 23.31 8.29 -10.47
C THR A 50 22.00 7.61 -10.13
N THR A 51 21.12 8.28 -9.38
CA THR A 51 19.77 7.77 -9.07
C THR A 51 18.82 8.00 -10.24
N VAL A 52 18.01 6.99 -10.55
CA VAL A 52 16.96 6.95 -11.58
C VAL A 52 15.62 7.01 -10.82
N ASP A 53 14.75 7.95 -11.19
CA ASP A 53 13.53 8.45 -10.49
C ASP A 53 13.07 7.74 -9.18
N ASP A 54 13.08 8.50 -8.07
CA ASP A 54 12.79 8.05 -6.69
C ASP A 54 11.29 8.00 -6.32
N THR A 55 10.38 8.39 -7.22
CA THR A 55 9.07 8.82 -6.69
C THR A 55 8.09 7.70 -6.34
N THR A 56 8.26 6.46 -6.82
CA THR A 56 7.08 5.56 -6.86
C THR A 56 7.24 4.03 -6.82
N GLY A 57 8.42 3.43 -6.86
CA GLY A 57 8.52 1.96 -6.87
C GLY A 57 8.57 1.33 -5.48
N GLU A 58 7.85 0.21 -5.28
CA GLU A 58 7.97 -0.61 -4.07
C GLU A 58 9.09 -1.65 -4.21
N SER A 59 9.24 -2.21 -5.41
CA SER A 59 10.30 -3.17 -5.76
C SER A 59 10.75 -2.90 -7.19
N TYR A 60 12.06 -2.83 -7.41
CA TYR A 60 12.66 -2.68 -8.74
C TYR A 60 13.24 -4.00 -9.19
N TYR A 61 13.11 -4.28 -10.48
CA TYR A 61 13.62 -5.51 -11.08
C TYR A 61 15.04 -5.31 -11.63
N ASP A 62 15.72 -6.45 -11.83
CA ASP A 62 17.03 -6.55 -12.46
C ASP A 62 16.82 -6.87 -13.95
N ASN A 63 16.22 -5.92 -14.67
CA ASN A 63 15.73 -6.09 -16.04
C ASN A 63 15.85 -4.81 -16.87
N GLU A 64 16.73 -3.93 -16.46
CA GLU A 64 16.98 -2.66 -17.10
C GLU A 64 17.67 -2.83 -18.47
N THR A 65 17.49 -1.84 -19.32
CA THR A 65 18.21 -1.72 -20.57
C THR A 65 18.63 -0.27 -20.71
N ILE A 66 19.94 -0.04 -20.71
CA ILE A 66 20.51 1.30 -20.90
C ILE A 66 21.01 1.44 -22.32
N THR A 67 20.61 2.51 -22.99
CA THR A 67 21.01 2.85 -24.35
C THR A 67 21.76 4.17 -24.35
N TYR A 68 22.92 4.21 -25.03
CA TYR A 68 23.69 5.44 -25.25
C TYR A 68 24.07 5.55 -26.73
N SER A 69 23.86 6.73 -27.33
CA SER A 69 24.14 6.99 -28.75
C SER A 69 23.51 5.95 -29.70
N GLY A 70 22.35 5.39 -29.33
CA GLY A 70 21.62 4.39 -30.11
C GLY A 70 22.14 2.94 -29.99
N ALA A 71 23.10 2.68 -29.08
CA ALA A 71 23.60 1.33 -28.79
C ALA A 71 23.29 0.93 -27.35
N ASN A 72 22.99 -0.36 -27.13
CA ASN A 72 22.76 -0.91 -25.80
C ASN A 72 24.09 -1.05 -25.07
N LEU A 73 24.13 -0.57 -23.83
CA LEU A 73 25.24 -0.75 -22.92
C LEU A 73 25.15 -2.12 -22.24
N THR A 74 26.30 -2.65 -21.83
CA THR A 74 26.43 -3.96 -21.20
C THR A 74 26.66 -3.83 -19.70
N GLU A 75 25.77 -4.41 -18.90
CA GLU A 75 25.93 -4.46 -17.45
C GLU A 75 27.20 -5.23 -17.04
N GLY A 76 27.85 -4.80 -15.96
CA GLY A 76 29.13 -5.29 -15.46
C GLY A 76 30.34 -4.80 -16.26
N THR A 77 30.15 -4.18 -17.43
CA THR A 77 31.23 -3.62 -18.27
C THR A 77 31.12 -2.11 -18.41
N ASP A 78 29.94 -1.62 -18.79
CA ASP A 78 29.66 -0.20 -19.03
C ASP A 78 28.99 0.45 -17.81
N TYR A 79 28.16 -0.31 -17.09
CA TYR A 79 27.46 0.13 -15.90
C TYR A 79 27.16 -1.03 -14.94
N GLU A 80 26.68 -0.70 -13.74
CA GLU A 80 26.09 -1.64 -12.77
C GLU A 80 24.77 -1.05 -12.30
N TRP A 81 23.71 -1.86 -12.28
CA TRP A 81 22.42 -1.45 -11.74
C TRP A 81 22.25 -1.91 -10.29
N TYR A 82 21.73 -1.02 -9.45
CA TYR A 82 21.41 -1.32 -8.06
C TYR A 82 19.91 -1.18 -7.82
N PRO A 83 19.11 -2.25 -7.98
CA PRO A 83 17.66 -2.19 -7.81
C PRO A 83 17.24 -1.81 -6.39
N SER A 84 18.09 -2.05 -5.39
CA SER A 84 17.80 -1.74 -3.98
C SER A 84 17.67 -0.24 -3.67
N ASN A 85 18.36 0.60 -4.44
CA ASN A 85 18.39 2.05 -4.26
C ASN A 85 18.28 2.81 -5.59
N GLN A 86 17.83 2.11 -6.64
CA GLN A 86 17.46 2.69 -7.94
C GLN A 86 18.59 3.51 -8.56
N SER A 87 19.81 3.03 -8.40
CA SER A 87 20.99 3.78 -8.77
C SER A 87 21.81 3.01 -9.78
N VAL A 88 22.32 3.72 -10.78
CA VAL A 88 23.28 3.22 -11.75
C VAL A 88 24.67 3.68 -11.32
N ARG A 89 25.64 2.77 -11.31
CA ARG A 89 27.06 3.12 -11.25
C ARG A 89 27.66 2.98 -12.64
N TRP A 90 28.35 4.01 -13.09
CA TRP A 90 28.96 4.04 -14.41
C TRP A 90 30.43 3.60 -14.35
N TYR A 91 30.83 2.82 -15.34
CA TYR A 91 32.22 2.45 -15.56
C TYR A 91 32.78 3.27 -16.74
N ASN A 92 34.08 3.56 -16.68
CA ASN A 92 34.76 4.20 -17.80
C ASN A 92 35.08 3.13 -18.86
N SER A 93 34.28 3.08 -19.92
CA SER A 93 34.45 2.16 -21.04
C SER A 93 34.57 2.90 -22.38
N THR A 94 34.76 2.17 -23.47
CA THR A 94 34.77 2.75 -24.83
C THR A 94 33.37 3.14 -25.33
N ASN A 95 32.32 2.74 -24.62
CA ASN A 95 30.92 2.93 -25.02
C ASN A 95 30.22 3.98 -24.16
N THR A 96 30.92 4.64 -23.25
CA THR A 96 30.36 5.65 -22.34
C THR A 96 31.22 6.90 -22.38
N ASP A 97 30.60 8.06 -22.17
CA ASP A 97 31.31 9.34 -22.01
C ASP A 97 30.80 10.03 -20.74
N ASP A 98 31.73 10.54 -19.93
CA ASP A 98 31.40 11.24 -18.69
C ASP A 98 30.62 12.53 -18.96
N GLY A 99 29.57 12.78 -18.18
CA GLY A 99 28.65 13.90 -18.34
C GLY A 99 27.67 13.79 -19.51
N ALA A 100 27.70 12.70 -20.27
CA ALA A 100 26.74 12.47 -21.35
C ALA A 100 25.39 11.95 -20.81
N THR A 101 24.35 12.03 -21.64
CA THR A 101 23.00 11.51 -21.32
C THR A 101 22.78 10.18 -22.00
N ALA A 102 22.41 9.16 -21.23
CA ALA A 102 21.91 7.88 -21.69
C ALA A 102 20.40 7.77 -21.41
N GLU A 103 19.75 6.81 -22.03
CA GLU A 103 18.35 6.46 -21.79
C GLU A 103 18.28 5.11 -21.08
N ILE A 104 17.47 4.99 -20.03
CA ILE A 104 17.23 3.74 -19.31
C ILE A 104 15.75 3.34 -19.43
N ASP A 105 15.54 2.09 -19.83
CA ASP A 105 14.27 1.38 -19.73
C ASP A 105 14.34 0.43 -18.53
N TYR A 106 13.31 0.36 -17.70
CA TYR A 106 13.25 -0.56 -16.56
C TYR A 106 11.80 -0.84 -16.16
N ALA A 107 11.60 -1.85 -15.31
CA ALA A 107 10.29 -2.09 -14.72
C ALA A 107 10.37 -2.09 -13.19
N TYR A 108 9.25 -1.75 -12.56
CA TYR A 108 9.11 -1.78 -11.11
C TYR A 108 7.67 -2.11 -10.70
N ASP A 109 7.50 -2.64 -9.50
CA ASP A 109 6.19 -2.82 -8.89
C ASP A 109 5.71 -1.51 -8.28
N ALA A 110 4.57 -1.03 -8.79
CA ALA A 110 3.88 0.13 -8.23
C ALA A 110 2.56 -0.30 -7.61
N LYS A 111 2.17 0.35 -6.51
CA LYS A 111 0.77 0.36 -6.10
C LYS A 111 -0.04 1.18 -7.10
N PRO A 112 -1.21 0.69 -7.55
CA PRO A 112 -2.04 1.42 -8.49
C PRO A 112 -2.42 2.80 -7.93
N GLU A 113 -2.52 3.81 -8.79
CA GLU A 113 -2.81 5.20 -8.40
C GLU A 113 -4.04 5.34 -7.51
N MET A 114 -5.05 4.48 -7.71
CA MET A 114 -6.23 4.43 -6.85
C MET A 114 -5.85 4.14 -5.39
N ALA A 115 -4.89 3.26 -5.10
CA ALA A 115 -4.41 3.00 -3.74
C ALA A 115 -3.71 4.23 -3.13
N ARG A 116 -2.93 4.94 -3.94
CA ARG A 116 -2.14 6.10 -3.54
C ARG A 116 -3.01 7.27 -3.09
N ASN A 117 -4.00 7.61 -3.91
CA ASN A 117 -4.96 8.68 -3.60
C ASN A 117 -6.01 8.23 -2.57
N SER A 118 -6.22 6.92 -2.43
CA SER A 118 -7.14 6.38 -1.45
C SER A 118 -6.64 6.49 -0.03
N ILE A 119 -5.34 6.47 0.26
CA ILE A 119 -4.85 6.51 1.65
C ILE A 119 -5.41 7.73 2.43
N GLY A 120 -5.63 8.87 1.77
CA GLY A 120 -6.26 10.05 2.40
C GLY A 120 -7.78 9.92 2.64
N THR A 121 -8.51 9.26 1.74
CA THR A 121 -9.99 9.21 1.76
C THR A 121 -10.51 7.92 2.42
N ILE A 122 -9.79 6.81 2.26
CA ILE A 122 -10.03 5.52 2.91
C ILE A 122 -9.66 5.63 4.40
N GLY A 123 -8.56 6.26 4.80
CA GLY A 123 -8.23 6.38 6.23
C GLY A 123 -9.36 7.01 7.08
N SER A 124 -10.08 8.00 6.52
CA SER A 124 -11.20 8.66 7.19
C SER A 124 -12.51 7.87 7.11
N ALA A 125 -12.82 7.22 5.98
CA ALA A 125 -13.99 6.34 5.87
C ALA A 125 -13.85 5.07 6.74
N PHE A 126 -12.63 4.56 6.93
CA PHE A 126 -12.34 3.37 7.72
C PHE A 126 -12.37 3.65 9.22
N THR A 127 -11.88 4.81 9.66
CA THR A 127 -12.09 5.25 11.05
C THR A 127 -13.56 5.49 11.33
N LEU A 128 -14.31 6.13 10.43
CA LEU A 128 -15.75 6.33 10.59
C LEU A 128 -16.53 5.00 10.61
N GLY A 129 -16.19 4.04 9.73
CA GLY A 129 -16.82 2.72 9.68
C GLY A 129 -16.52 1.86 10.91
N ALA A 130 -15.26 1.81 11.35
CA ALA A 130 -14.87 1.10 12.56
C ALA A 130 -15.50 1.74 13.82
N VAL A 131 -15.51 3.07 13.90
CA VAL A 131 -16.18 3.80 15.00
C VAL A 131 -17.68 3.54 14.97
N ALA A 132 -18.34 3.53 13.81
CA ALA A 132 -19.76 3.22 13.70
C ALA A 132 -20.09 1.79 14.19
N ILE A 133 -19.24 0.80 13.88
CA ILE A 133 -19.40 -0.57 14.37
C ILE A 133 -19.18 -0.63 15.89
N ILE A 134 -18.14 0.02 16.42
CA ILE A 134 -17.88 0.09 17.86
C ILE A 134 -19.05 0.75 18.59
N VAL A 135 -19.57 1.86 18.07
CA VAL A 135 -20.74 2.56 18.62
C VAL A 135 -21.98 1.67 18.58
N LEU A 136 -22.21 0.95 17.48
CA LEU A 136 -23.34 0.04 17.35
C LEU A 136 -23.25 -1.12 18.35
N VAL A 137 -22.08 -1.74 18.50
CA VAL A 137 -21.83 -2.81 19.47
C VAL A 137 -21.96 -2.29 20.91
N ALA A 138 -21.38 -1.13 21.22
CA ALA A 138 -21.50 -0.50 22.53
C ALA A 138 -22.98 -0.15 22.86
N SER A 139 -23.73 0.34 21.88
CA SER A 139 -25.18 0.63 22.03
C SER A 139 -25.98 -0.63 22.30
N LEU A 140 -25.64 -1.74 21.64
CA LEU A 140 -26.30 -3.03 21.82
C LEU A 140 -26.00 -3.63 23.20
N ILE A 141 -24.74 -3.55 23.66
CA ILE A 141 -24.34 -3.98 25.00
C ILE A 141 -25.01 -3.11 26.07
N LEU A 142 -25.02 -1.79 25.89
CA LEU A 142 -25.69 -0.87 26.82
C LEU A 142 -27.21 -1.07 26.81
N GLY A 143 -27.82 -1.42 25.69
CA GLY A 143 -29.25 -1.79 25.61
C GLY A 143 -29.56 -3.12 26.28
N LEU A 144 -28.63 -4.08 26.26
CA LEU A 144 -28.74 -5.38 26.94
C LEU A 144 -28.48 -5.29 28.45
N VAL A 145 -27.48 -4.49 28.88
CA VAL A 145 -27.11 -4.30 30.29
C VAL A 145 -28.00 -3.25 30.98
N GLY A 146 -28.41 -2.21 30.25
CA GLY A 146 -29.31 -1.15 30.71
C GLY A 146 -30.79 -1.42 30.38
N GLY A 147 -31.14 -2.68 30.07
CA GLY A 147 -32.47 -3.06 29.61
C GLY A 147 -33.59 -2.42 30.41
N PHE A 148 -34.56 -1.81 29.73
CA PHE A 148 -35.98 -1.78 30.12
C PHE A 148 -36.27 -1.64 31.63
N GLY A 149 -35.51 -0.79 32.33
CA GLY A 149 -35.49 -0.68 33.78
C GLY A 149 -35.61 0.78 34.22
N GLY A 150 -36.60 1.52 33.70
CA GLY A 150 -36.76 2.92 34.06
C GLY A 150 -37.96 3.59 33.42
N GLY A 151 -39.18 3.19 33.78
CA GLY A 151 -40.40 3.86 33.30
C GLY A 151 -41.71 3.48 33.97
N GLY A 152 -41.69 2.71 35.06
CA GLY A 152 -42.86 2.52 35.91
C GLY A 152 -43.02 3.70 36.86
N ARG A 153 -43.82 4.72 36.50
CA ARG A 153 -44.48 5.57 37.50
C ARG A 153 -45.97 5.69 37.20
N ARG A 154 -46.69 4.67 37.67
CA ARG A 154 -48.07 4.78 38.15
C ARG A 154 -48.15 5.97 39.12
N GLY A 155 -48.70 7.08 38.66
CA GLY A 155 -49.28 8.13 39.51
C GLY A 155 -50.79 8.04 39.42
N ARG A 156 -51.41 7.31 40.35
CA ARG A 156 -52.86 7.38 40.63
C ARG A 156 -53.23 8.85 40.91
N ARG A 157 -54.21 9.37 40.18
CA ARG A 157 -55.39 10.08 40.71
C ARG A 157 -56.39 10.28 39.59
#